data_AF-A0A974SAU7-F1
#
_entry.id   AF-A0A974SAU7-F1
#
_cell.length_a   1.000
_cell.length_b   1.000
_cell.length_c   1.000
_cell.angle_alpha   90.00
_cell.angle_beta   90.00
_cell.angle_gamma   90.00
#
_symmetry.space_group_name_H-M   'P 1'
#
loop_
_entity.id
_entity.type
_entity.pdbx_description
1 polymer ?
#
loop_
_entity_poly.entity_id
_entity_poly.type
_entity_poly.pdbx_seq_one_letter_code
_entity_poly.pdbx_strand_id
1 'polypeptide(L)' 'MDFAIQTVGLKRIVAGHNAENPASGAILKRLGFHFVEDTMKFSKPQGAEVPYRMYAYEA' A
#
# COMPACT_ATOMS: atom_id res chain seq x y z
N MET A 1 2.68 -2.41 13.39
CA MET A 1 2.28 -1.00 13.21
C MET A 1 2.84 -0.12 14.32
N ASP A 2 3.00 -0.67 15.52
CA ASP A 2 3.42 0.01 16.74
C ASP A 2 4.65 0.89 16.57
N PHE A 3 5.73 0.40 15.96
CA PHE A 3 6.92 1.24 15.75
C PHE A 3 6.62 2.50 14.91
N ALA A 4 5.93 2.36 13.78
CA ALA A 4 5.68 3.48 12.88
C ALA A 4 4.73 4.52 13.49
N ILE A 5 3.71 4.08 14.23
CA ILE A 5 2.71 4.97 14.84
C ILE A 5 3.16 5.47 16.20
N GLN A 6 3.50 4.58 17.13
CA GLN A 6 3.77 4.91 18.52
C GLN A 6 5.19 5.41 18.74
N THR A 7 6.19 4.80 18.08
CA THR A 7 7.60 5.19 18.26
C THR A 7 7.97 6.36 17.35
N VAL A 8 7.66 6.28 16.06
CA VAL A 8 8.01 7.33 15.08
C VAL A 8 6.98 8.48 15.07
N GLY A 9 5.75 8.23 15.51
CA GLY A 9 4.70 9.27 15.54
C GLY A 9 4.05 9.53 14.18
N LEU A 10 4.14 8.60 13.22
CA LEU A 10 3.43 8.76 11.95
C LEU A 10 1.92 8.69 12.19
N LYS A 11 1.18 9.61 11.57
CA LYS A 11 -0.29 9.63 11.63
C LYS A 11 -0.94 8.81 10.51
N ARG A 12 -0.20 8.59 9.42
CA ARG A 12 -0.67 7.92 8.22
C ARG A 12 0.45 7.13 7.58
N ILE A 13 0.16 5.90 7.20
CA ILE A 13 1.09 5.02 6.49
C ILE A 13 0.44 4.66 5.16
N VAL A 14 1.15 4.91 4.06
CA VAL A 14 0.68 4.61 2.71
C VAL A 14 1.46 3.42 2.16
N ALA A 15 0.75 2.43 1.65
CA ALA A 15 1.32 1.25 1.02
C ALA A 15 0.55 0.93 -0.26
N GLY A 16 1.14 0.18 -1.16
CA GLY A 16 0.46 -0.26 -2.36
C GLY A 16 1.10 -1.48 -2.97
N HIS A 17 0.40 -2.09 -3.91
CA HIS A 17 0.88 -3.27 -4.63
C HIS A 17 0.46 -3.18 -6.10
N ASN A 18 1.18 -3.91 -6.97
CA ASN A 18 0.71 -4.11 -8.35
C ASN A 18 -0.69 -4.75 -8.29
N ALA A 19 -1.67 -4.15 -8.97
CA ALA A 19 -3.08 -4.56 -8.96
C ALA A 19 -3.30 -6.01 -9.41
N GLU A 20 -2.40 -6.55 -10.23
CA GLU A 20 -2.41 -7.95 -10.68
C GLU A 20 -1.96 -8.94 -9.60
N ASN A 21 -1.45 -8.47 -8.46
CA ASN A 21 -1.11 -9.28 -7.30
C ASN A 21 -2.16 -9.10 -6.17
N PRO A 22 -3.28 -9.85 -6.20
CA PRO A 22 -4.34 -9.72 -5.20
C PRO A 22 -3.93 -10.21 -3.79
N ALA A 23 -2.91 -11.07 -3.68
CA ALA A 23 -2.47 -11.61 -2.39
C ALA A 23 -1.93 -10.51 -1.48
N SER A 24 -1.12 -9.59 -2.02
CA SER A 24 -0.62 -8.43 -1.28
C SER A 24 -1.74 -7.52 -0.78
N GLY A 25 -2.77 -7.29 -1.60
CA GLY A 25 -3.95 -6.51 -1.21
C GLY A 25 -4.73 -7.15 -0.07
N ALA A 26 -4.83 -8.48 -0.03
CA ALA A 26 -5.49 -9.19 1.07
C ALA A 26 -4.75 -8.99 2.40
N ILE A 27 -3.41 -8.99 2.39
CA ILE A 27 -2.60 -8.73 3.58
C ILE A 27 -2.78 -7.29 4.06
N LEU A 28 -2.73 -6.30 3.18
CA LEU A 28 -2.93 -4.90 3.57
C LEU A 28 -4.29 -4.67 4.23
N LYS A 29 -5.36 -5.23 3.63
CA LYS A 29 -6.71 -5.18 4.23
C LYS A 29 -6.75 -5.86 5.60
N ARG A 30 -6.12 -7.03 5.75
CA ARG A 30 -6.06 -7.75 7.03
C ARG A 30 -5.31 -6.96 8.11
N LEU A 31 -4.32 -6.16 7.72
CA LEU A 31 -3.58 -5.26 8.61
C LEU A 31 -4.33 -3.95 8.93
N GLY A 32 -5.57 -3.78 8.43
CA GLY A 32 -6.41 -2.62 8.72
C GLY A 32 -6.22 -1.44 7.76
N PHE A 33 -5.45 -1.60 6.67
CA PHE A 33 -5.38 -0.56 5.67
C PHE A 33 -6.68 -0.49 4.85
N HIS A 34 -7.11 0.71 4.52
CA HIS A 34 -8.25 0.98 3.64
C HIS A 34 -7.77 1.41 2.25
N PHE A 35 -8.57 1.10 1.23
CA PHE A 35 -8.31 1.50 -0.15
C PHE A 35 -8.32 3.02 -0.29
N VAL A 36 -7.40 3.56 -1.08
CA VAL A 36 -7.30 5.00 -1.38
C VAL A 36 -7.60 5.25 -2.85
N GLU A 37 -6.81 4.64 -3.74
CA GLU A 37 -6.90 4.87 -5.18
C GLU A 37 -6.30 3.72 -5.98
N ASP A 38 -6.70 3.61 -7.25
CA ASP A 38 -5.98 2.88 -8.28
C ASP A 38 -5.17 3.90 -9.09
N THR A 39 -3.91 3.58 -9.37
CA THR A 39 -2.95 4.48 -10.04
C THR A 39 -2.00 3.70 -10.95
N MET A 40 -1.16 4.40 -11.72
CA MET A 40 -0.08 3.78 -12.50
C MET A 40 1.26 4.09 -11.83
N LYS A 41 2.13 3.08 -11.73
CA LYS A 41 3.52 3.29 -11.25
C LYS A 41 4.52 2.57 -12.14
N PHE A 42 5.63 3.24 -12.42
CA PHE A 42 6.75 2.64 -13.11
C PHE A 42 7.33 1.47 -12.31
N SER A 43 7.38 0.31 -12.94
CA SER A 43 7.97 -0.88 -12.38
C SER A 43 9.30 -1.19 -13.05
N LYS A 44 10.39 -1.16 -12.27
CA LYS A 44 11.73 -1.47 -12.79
C LYS A 44 11.83 -2.88 -13.40
N PRO A 45 11.29 -3.95 -12.78
CA PRO A 45 11.32 -5.29 -13.37
C PRO A 45 10.57 -5.42 -14.71
N GLN A 46 9.48 -4.66 -14.89
CA GLN A 46 8.69 -4.70 -16.12
C GLN A 46 9.12 -3.64 -17.15
N GLY A 47 9.93 -2.65 -16.76
CA GLY A 47 10.34 -1.55 -17.62
C GLY A 47 9.17 -0.67 -18.11
N ALA A 48 8.03 -0.71 -17.42
CA ALA A 48 6.78 -0.09 -17.84
C ALA A 48 5.97 0.43 -16.65
N GLU A 49 5.03 1.33 -16.94
CA GLU A 49 3.96 1.71 -16.02
C GLU A 49 3.03 0.51 -15.81
N VAL A 50 2.80 0.12 -14.56
CA VAL A 50 1.90 -0.98 -14.20
C VAL A 50 0.80 -0.49 -13.27
N PRO A 51 -0.40 -1.08 -13.31
CA PRO A 51 -1.48 -0.70 -12.42
C PRO A 51 -1.10 -1.02 -10.98
N TYR A 52 -1.30 -0.04 -10.10
CA TYR A 52 -1.05 -0.14 -8.68
C TYR A 52 -2.30 0.20 -7.91
N ARG A 53 -2.55 -0.56 -6.85
CA ARG A 53 -3.58 -0.25 -5.87
C ARG A 53 -2.95 0.30 -4.61
N MET A 54 -3.39 1.49 -4.21
CA MET A 54 -2.87 2.22 -3.07
C MET A 54 -3.83 2.12 -1.89
N TYR A 55 -3.26 2.03 -0.70
CA TYR A 55 -3.94 1.84 0.57
C TYR A 55 -3.33 2.74 1.64
N ALA A 56 -4.12 3.12 2.64
CA ALA A 56 -3.65 3.86 3.80
C ALA A 56 -4.10 3.21 5.11
N TYR A 57 -3.26 3.33 6.12
CA TYR A 57 -3.59 3.04 7.50
C TYR A 57 -3.46 4.34 8.30
N GLU A 58 -4.47 4.62 9.13
CA GLU A 58 -4.56 5.78 10.01
C GLU A 58 -4.75 5.26 11.44
N ALA A 59 -4.07 5.88 12.40
CA ALA A 59 -4.07 5.49 13.81
C ALA A 59 -5.05 6.31 14.63
#